data_AF-A0A899FUY3-F1
#
_entry.id   AF-A0A899FUY3-F1
#
_cell.length_a   1.000
_cell.length_b   1.000
_cell.length_c   1.000
_cell.angle_alpha   90.00
_cell.angle_beta   90.00
_cell.angle_gamma   90.00
#
_symmetry.space_group_name_H-M   'P 1'
#
loop_
_entity.id
_entity.type
_entity.pdbx_description
1 polymer ?
#
loop_
_entity_poly.entity_id
_entity_poly.type
_entity_poly.pdbx_seq_one_letter_code
_entity_poly.pdbx_strand_id
1 'polypeptide(L)'
;MDEEFSNDVFIPVIYRKLMDSYWYLDRVKFQEAFSSLCTPNLIPNFPEKILRSFYLLSGEQGAHMTVTYTDVMSLPLDTDEKLDVYMSALIKVDVLSAYSFLKSCPGLKATFFRKIIEHCLSVQHCTKWILELPFTKDEEEQLISYLKEASSASSKNILFVYLINKGKRIEAIELSKSIGNDFFRNIEIVDFVNGLNKSLLPIERTMIQ
;
A
#
# COMPACT_ATOMS: atom_id res chain seq x y z
N MET A 1 15.76 -2.24 -35.03
CA MET A 1 17.00 -1.94 -35.77
C MET A 1 17.39 -3.21 -36.49
N ASP A 2 17.79 -3.15 -37.76
CA ASP A 2 18.16 -4.38 -38.48
C ASP A 2 19.44 -4.98 -37.87
N GLU A 3 19.38 -6.27 -37.53
CA GLU A 3 20.47 -6.97 -36.84
C GLU A 3 21.73 -7.06 -37.71
N GLU A 4 21.57 -7.22 -39.02
CA GLU A 4 22.68 -7.26 -39.99
C GLU A 4 23.44 -5.94 -39.99
N PHE A 5 22.76 -4.82 -40.22
CA PHE A 5 23.38 -3.48 -40.20
C PHE A 5 24.08 -3.18 -38.87
N SER A 6 23.46 -3.58 -37.77
CA SER A 6 24.02 -3.39 -36.42
C SER A 6 25.33 -4.12 -36.21
N ASN A 7 25.39 -5.36 -36.71
CA ASN A 7 26.57 -6.21 -36.60
C ASN A 7 27.68 -5.71 -37.53
N ASP A 8 27.32 -5.24 -38.73
CA ASP A 8 28.26 -4.67 -39.71
C ASP A 8 28.94 -3.39 -39.20
N VAL A 9 28.23 -2.59 -38.41
CA VAL A 9 28.76 -1.36 -37.79
C VAL A 9 29.28 -1.59 -36.37
N PHE A 10 29.35 -2.86 -35.92
CA PHE A 10 29.90 -3.27 -34.61
C PHE A 10 29.23 -2.60 -33.40
N ILE A 11 27.92 -2.33 -33.46
CA ILE A 11 27.21 -1.73 -32.33
C ILE A 11 27.04 -2.77 -31.21
N PRO A 12 27.56 -2.51 -29.99
CA PRO A 12 27.39 -3.43 -28.87
C PRO A 12 25.92 -3.72 -28.55
N VAL A 13 25.61 -4.99 -28.23
CA VAL A 13 24.25 -5.47 -27.98
C VAL A 13 23.54 -4.67 -26.88
N ILE A 14 24.28 -4.25 -25.84
CA ILE A 14 23.73 -3.48 -24.72
C ILE A 14 23.16 -2.14 -25.20
N TYR A 15 23.87 -1.43 -26.10
CA TYR A 15 23.37 -0.17 -26.65
C TYR A 15 22.16 -0.38 -27.55
N ARG A 16 22.12 -1.50 -28.30
CA ARG A 16 20.93 -1.85 -29.08
C ARG A 16 19.71 -2.06 -28.20
N LYS A 17 19.85 -2.85 -27.13
CA LYS A 17 18.79 -3.08 -26.14
C LYS A 17 18.35 -1.79 -25.46
N LEU A 18 19.28 -0.88 -25.15
CA LEU A 18 18.95 0.43 -24.59
C LEU A 18 18.14 1.28 -25.58
N MET A 19 18.55 1.31 -26.86
CA MET A 19 17.82 2.05 -27.90
C MET A 19 16.43 1.46 -28.14
N ASP A 20 16.31 0.13 -28.22
CA ASP A 20 15.02 -0.55 -28.36
C ASP A 20 14.12 -0.22 -27.15
N SER A 21 14.68 -0.23 -25.94
CA SER A 21 13.95 0.13 -24.71
C SER A 21 13.34 1.53 -24.78
N TYR A 22 14.13 2.54 -25.16
CA TYR A 22 13.64 3.91 -25.30
C TYR A 22 12.62 4.04 -26.41
N TRP A 23 12.83 3.35 -27.53
CA TRP A 23 11.87 3.32 -28.63
C TRP A 23 10.52 2.73 -28.19
N TYR A 24 10.53 1.67 -27.38
CA TYR A 24 9.31 1.10 -26.81
C TYR A 24 8.65 2.05 -25.80
N LEU A 25 9.41 2.70 -24.92
CA LEU A 25 8.88 3.68 -23.97
C LEU A 25 8.20 4.87 -24.66
N ASP A 26 8.83 5.44 -25.69
CA ASP A 26 8.26 6.55 -26.46
C ASP A 26 6.94 6.18 -27.15
N ARG A 27 6.75 4.89 -27.45
CA ARG A 27 5.51 4.35 -28.04
C ARG A 27 4.55 3.77 -27.02
N VAL A 28 4.79 3.96 -25.73
CA VAL A 28 3.92 3.48 -24.64
C VAL A 28 3.80 1.94 -24.64
N LYS A 29 4.82 1.25 -25.18
CA LYS A 29 4.93 -0.20 -25.24
C LYS A 29 5.66 -0.73 -24.01
N PHE A 30 5.03 -0.61 -22.85
CA PHE A 30 5.70 -0.81 -21.57
C PHE A 30 6.18 -2.24 -21.32
N GLN A 31 5.47 -3.26 -21.81
CA GLN A 31 5.88 -4.65 -21.62
C GLN A 31 7.17 -4.96 -22.39
N GLU A 32 7.25 -4.54 -23.64
CA GLU A 32 8.45 -4.70 -24.46
C GLU A 32 9.60 -3.85 -23.91
N ALA A 33 9.31 -2.61 -23.49
CA ALA A 33 10.29 -1.75 -22.83
C ALA A 33 10.85 -2.40 -21.57
N PHE A 34 10.00 -2.96 -20.70
CA PHE A 34 10.41 -3.62 -19.47
C PHE A 34 11.30 -4.83 -19.75
N SER A 35 10.91 -5.68 -20.70
CA SER A 35 11.71 -6.85 -21.08
C SER A 35 13.09 -6.46 -21.60
N SER A 36 13.21 -5.37 -22.35
CA SER A 36 14.47 -4.90 -22.89
C SER A 36 15.32 -4.19 -21.84
N LEU A 37 14.69 -3.38 -20.98
CA LEU A 37 15.34 -2.67 -19.88
C LEU A 37 15.91 -3.64 -18.85
N CYS A 38 15.22 -4.73 -18.56
CA CYS A 38 15.65 -5.78 -17.63
C CYS A 38 16.87 -6.60 -18.09
N THR A 39 17.59 -6.15 -19.12
CA THR A 39 18.83 -6.79 -19.60
C THR A 39 19.96 -6.58 -18.59
N PRO A 40 20.65 -7.64 -18.11
CA PRO A 40 21.78 -7.49 -17.19
C PRO A 40 22.85 -6.55 -17.73
N ASN A 41 23.47 -5.77 -16.83
CA ASN A 41 24.50 -4.75 -17.13
C ASN A 41 24.03 -3.56 -17.97
N LEU A 42 22.73 -3.45 -18.28
CA LEU A 42 22.17 -2.26 -18.90
C LEU A 42 22.02 -1.16 -17.84
N ILE A 43 22.67 -0.02 -18.07
CA ILE A 43 22.59 1.14 -17.19
C ILE A 43 21.84 2.25 -17.94
N PRO A 44 20.56 2.52 -17.60
CA PRO A 44 19.80 3.56 -18.25
C PRO A 44 20.19 4.95 -17.72
N ASN A 45 20.06 5.96 -18.57
CA ASN A 45 20.52 7.32 -18.26
C ASN A 45 19.58 8.06 -17.31
N PHE A 46 18.28 7.75 -17.34
CA PHE A 46 17.23 8.48 -16.61
C PHE A 46 16.30 7.51 -15.85
N PRO A 47 16.82 6.73 -14.90
CA PRO A 47 16.05 5.70 -14.19
C PRO A 47 14.80 6.25 -13.49
N GLU A 48 14.85 7.49 -12.97
CA GLU A 48 13.73 8.18 -12.34
C GLU A 48 12.56 8.41 -13.31
N LYS A 49 12.85 8.83 -14.55
CA LYS A 49 11.82 9.05 -15.57
C LYS A 49 11.21 7.74 -16.04
N ILE A 50 12.01 6.69 -16.13
CA ILE A 50 11.57 5.34 -16.49
C ILE A 50 10.64 4.80 -15.41
N LEU A 51 11.05 4.86 -14.13
CA LEU A 51 10.22 4.45 -12.99
C LEU A 51 8.89 5.19 -12.96
N ARG A 52 8.92 6.51 -13.10
CA ARG A 52 7.71 7.33 -13.13
C ARG A 52 6.80 6.99 -14.31
N SER A 53 7.37 6.72 -15.48
CA SER A 53 6.62 6.30 -16.66
C SER A 53 5.94 4.95 -16.44
N PHE A 54 6.64 3.97 -15.87
CA PHE A 54 6.04 2.69 -15.51
C PHE A 54 4.88 2.88 -14.54
N TYR A 55 5.10 3.61 -13.45
CA TYR A 55 4.08 3.78 -12.42
C TYR A 55 2.82 4.52 -12.91
N LEU A 56 2.98 5.60 -13.66
CA LEU A 56 1.87 6.48 -14.05
C LEU A 56 1.16 6.06 -15.33
N LEU A 57 1.89 5.53 -16.31
CA LEU A 57 1.39 5.36 -17.68
C LEU A 57 1.08 3.90 -18.02
N SER A 58 1.61 2.92 -17.27
CA SER A 58 1.41 1.48 -17.58
C SER A 58 0.11 0.89 -17.04
N GLY A 59 -0.85 1.74 -16.61
CA GLY A 59 -2.15 1.30 -16.11
C GLY A 59 -2.06 0.39 -14.88
N GLU A 60 -2.85 -0.68 -14.87
CA GLU A 60 -2.95 -1.61 -13.74
C GLU A 60 -1.63 -2.32 -13.41
N GLN A 61 -0.80 -2.61 -14.42
CA GLN A 61 0.48 -3.31 -14.25
C GLN A 61 1.60 -2.38 -13.80
N GLY A 62 1.39 -1.06 -13.83
CA GLY A 62 2.43 -0.07 -13.57
C GLY A 62 3.05 -0.19 -12.18
N ALA A 63 2.25 -0.52 -11.16
CA ALA A 63 2.76 -0.72 -9.80
C ALA A 63 3.70 -1.94 -9.74
N HIS A 64 3.27 -3.09 -10.29
CA HIS A 64 4.07 -4.32 -10.30
C HIS A 64 5.36 -4.15 -11.12
N MET A 65 5.28 -3.53 -12.30
CA MET A 65 6.44 -3.26 -13.15
C MET A 65 7.44 -2.32 -12.48
N THR A 66 6.96 -1.29 -11.78
CA THR A 66 7.83 -0.35 -11.05
C THR A 66 8.60 -1.04 -9.94
N VAL A 67 7.92 -1.86 -9.12
CA VAL A 67 8.58 -2.62 -8.04
C VAL A 67 9.59 -3.60 -8.62
N THR A 68 9.16 -4.43 -9.57
CA THR A 68 10.02 -5.46 -10.19
C THR A 68 11.23 -4.84 -10.87
N TYR A 69 11.06 -3.72 -11.59
CA TYR A 69 12.17 -3.05 -12.25
C TYR A 69 13.19 -2.51 -11.24
N THR A 70 12.71 -1.92 -10.14
CA THR A 70 13.58 -1.43 -9.06
C THR A 70 14.39 -2.56 -8.45
N ASP A 71 13.75 -3.70 -8.17
CA ASP A 71 14.39 -4.85 -7.54
C ASP A 71 15.40 -5.54 -8.47
N VAL A 72 15.00 -5.82 -9.72
CA VAL A 72 15.84 -6.51 -10.71
C VAL A 72 17.08 -5.70 -11.07
N MET A 73 16.93 -4.38 -11.22
CA MET A 73 18.05 -3.49 -11.53
C MET A 73 18.80 -3.00 -10.30
N SER A 74 18.32 -3.33 -9.09
CA SER A 74 18.87 -2.82 -7.84
C SER A 74 19.08 -1.31 -7.89
N LEU A 75 18.05 -0.59 -8.35
CA LEU A 75 18.18 0.84 -8.63
C LEU A 75 18.47 1.61 -7.33
N PRO A 76 19.41 2.57 -7.37
CA PRO A 76 19.64 3.43 -6.23
C PRO A 76 18.42 4.34 -6.03
N LEU A 77 17.76 4.15 -4.87
CA LEU A 77 16.67 5.00 -4.39
C LEU A 77 17.24 6.18 -3.58
N ASP A 78 18.04 6.99 -4.26
CA ASP A 78 18.81 8.11 -3.70
C ASP A 78 18.05 9.44 -3.65
N THR A 79 16.99 9.57 -4.44
CA THR A 79 16.15 10.78 -4.47
C THR A 79 14.78 10.54 -3.84
N ASP A 80 14.26 11.58 -3.19
CA ASP A 80 12.91 11.58 -2.61
C ASP A 80 11.83 11.25 -3.65
N GLU A 81 12.00 11.68 -4.91
CA GLU A 81 11.06 11.34 -5.99
C GLU A 81 11.05 9.83 -6.30
N LYS A 82 12.23 9.20 -6.38
CA LYS A 82 12.33 7.74 -6.61
C LYS A 82 11.74 6.98 -5.42
N LEU A 83 12.04 7.42 -4.19
CA LEU A 83 11.49 6.84 -2.97
C LEU A 83 9.96 6.95 -2.94
N ASP A 84 9.41 8.10 -3.30
CA ASP A 84 7.97 8.34 -3.29
C ASP A 84 7.22 7.51 -4.33
N VAL A 85 7.77 7.40 -5.55
CA VAL A 85 7.21 6.57 -6.64
C VAL A 85 7.28 5.10 -6.26
N TYR A 86 8.43 4.63 -5.76
CA TYR A 86 8.60 3.25 -5.33
C TYR A 86 7.67 2.89 -4.18
N MET A 87 7.57 3.75 -3.15
CA MET A 87 6.65 3.56 -2.04
C MET A 87 5.19 3.48 -2.51
N SER A 88 4.79 4.39 -3.41
CA SER A 88 3.42 4.42 -3.95
C SER A 88 3.11 3.18 -4.80
N ALA A 89 4.09 2.64 -5.51
CA ALA A 89 3.97 1.38 -6.23
C ALA A 89 3.88 0.18 -5.27
N LEU A 90 4.75 0.14 -4.26
CA LEU A 90 4.84 -0.96 -3.31
C LEU A 90 3.55 -1.08 -2.49
N ILE A 91 2.97 0.04 -2.05
CA ILE A 91 1.68 0.07 -1.35
C ILE A 91 0.56 -0.63 -2.16
N LYS A 92 0.56 -0.48 -3.49
CA LYS A 92 -0.44 -1.11 -4.37
C LYS A 92 -0.19 -2.59 -4.63
N VAL A 93 1.07 -3.04 -4.55
CA VAL A 93 1.47 -4.43 -4.80
C VAL A 93 1.36 -5.24 -3.51
N ASP A 94 2.03 -4.78 -2.44
CA ASP A 94 2.02 -5.41 -1.13
C ASP A 94 2.24 -4.37 -0.01
N VAL A 95 1.20 -4.19 0.82
CA VAL A 95 1.20 -3.28 1.96
C VAL A 95 2.22 -3.69 3.02
N LEU A 96 2.48 -5.00 3.21
CA LEU A 96 3.43 -5.46 4.23
C LEU A 96 4.87 -5.13 3.84
N SER A 97 5.22 -5.34 2.58
CA SER A 97 6.50 -4.91 2.02
C SER A 97 6.66 -3.39 2.11
N ALA A 98 5.60 -2.63 1.84
CA ALA A 98 5.61 -1.17 2.00
C ALA A 98 5.86 -0.73 3.45
N TYR A 99 5.23 -1.40 4.42
CA TYR A 99 5.47 -1.14 5.84
C TYR A 99 6.87 -1.57 6.31
N SER A 100 7.45 -2.60 5.70
CA SER A 100 8.84 -2.98 5.97
C SER A 100 9.82 -1.95 5.39
N PHE A 101 9.54 -1.45 4.19
CA PHE A 101 10.30 -0.38 3.54
C PHE A 101 10.26 0.93 4.33
N LEU A 102 9.11 1.29 4.89
CA LEU A 102 8.93 2.43 5.78
C LEU A 102 9.97 2.48 6.92
N LYS A 103 10.31 1.33 7.52
CA LYS A 103 11.29 1.24 8.61
C LYS A 103 12.71 1.56 8.15
N SER A 104 13.00 1.39 6.86
CA SER A 104 14.29 1.70 6.26
C SER A 104 14.47 3.20 5.97
N CYS A 105 13.39 3.99 6.00
CA CYS A 105 13.37 5.41 5.66
C CYS A 105 12.88 6.28 6.83
N PRO A 106 13.69 6.50 7.89
CA PRO A 106 13.25 7.23 9.08
C PRO A 106 12.86 8.70 8.79
N GLY A 107 13.53 9.36 7.84
CA GLY A 107 13.25 10.76 7.49
C GLY A 107 11.88 10.99 6.84
N LEU A 108 11.36 9.99 6.13
CA LEU A 108 10.06 10.03 5.45
C LEU A 108 9.01 9.17 6.14
N LYS A 109 9.27 8.74 7.38
CA LYS A 109 8.41 7.77 8.07
C LYS A 109 6.98 8.29 8.24
N ALA A 110 6.82 9.53 8.71
CA ALA A 110 5.48 10.09 8.94
C ALA A 110 4.66 10.25 7.65
N THR A 111 5.31 10.65 6.55
CA THR A 111 4.64 10.87 5.25
C THR A 111 4.25 9.54 4.61
N PHE A 112 5.16 8.56 4.61
CA PHE A 112 4.90 7.22 4.07
C PHE A 112 3.89 6.43 4.89
N PHE A 113 3.93 6.56 6.22
CA PHE A 113 2.91 5.95 7.08
C PHE A 113 1.51 6.48 6.76
N ARG A 114 1.38 7.80 6.58
CA ARG A 114 0.11 8.42 6.16
C ARG A 114 -0.36 7.88 4.81
N LYS A 115 0.54 7.76 3.82
CA LYS A 115 0.21 7.19 2.51
C LYS A 115 -0.31 5.75 2.59
N ILE A 116 0.28 4.92 3.45
CA ILE A 116 -0.22 3.55 3.69
C ILE A 116 -1.65 3.60 4.22
N ILE A 117 -1.91 4.43 5.24
CA ILE A 117 -3.25 4.54 5.83
C ILE A 117 -4.26 5.05 4.80
N GLU A 118 -3.93 6.10 4.06
CA GLU A 118 -4.80 6.65 3.01
C GLU A 118 -5.14 5.61 1.95
N HIS A 119 -4.15 4.82 1.51
CA HIS A 119 -4.40 3.72 0.58
C HIS A 119 -5.32 2.66 1.19
N CYS A 120 -5.07 2.28 2.44
CA CYS A 120 -5.95 1.35 3.15
C CYS A 120 -7.37 1.92 3.30
N LEU A 121 -7.56 3.22 3.51
CA LEU A 121 -8.91 3.78 3.56
C LEU A 121 -9.61 3.81 2.20
N SER A 122 -8.85 3.86 1.10
CA SER A 122 -9.40 3.97 -0.27
C SER A 122 -9.91 2.64 -0.84
N VAL A 123 -9.39 1.49 -0.40
CA VAL A 123 -9.73 0.17 -0.94
C VAL A 123 -10.76 -0.54 -0.06
N GLN A 124 -11.78 -1.18 -0.67
CA GLN A 124 -12.98 -1.70 0.02
C GLN A 124 -12.74 -2.91 0.97
N HIS A 125 -11.51 -3.40 1.15
CA HIS A 125 -11.20 -4.60 1.95
C HIS A 125 -10.04 -4.43 2.95
N CYS A 126 -9.73 -3.20 3.34
CA CYS A 126 -8.49 -2.90 4.05
C CYS A 126 -8.48 -3.16 5.55
N THR A 127 -9.61 -3.58 6.12
CA THR A 127 -9.66 -4.04 7.50
C THR A 127 -8.65 -5.16 7.72
N LYS A 128 -8.48 -6.09 6.76
CA LYS A 128 -7.52 -7.19 6.88
C LYS A 128 -6.08 -6.68 7.02
N TRP A 129 -5.64 -5.80 6.12
CA TRP A 129 -4.25 -5.32 6.12
C TRP A 129 -3.92 -4.51 7.38
N ILE A 130 -4.81 -3.62 7.81
CA ILE A 130 -4.60 -2.83 9.03
C ILE A 130 -4.52 -3.75 10.27
N LEU A 131 -5.26 -4.85 10.30
CA LEU A 131 -5.20 -5.79 11.42
C LEU A 131 -3.92 -6.65 11.43
N GLU A 132 -3.38 -6.98 10.26
CA GLU A 132 -2.20 -7.84 10.10
C GLU A 132 -0.87 -7.10 10.31
N LEU A 133 -0.88 -5.75 10.23
CA LEU A 133 0.34 -4.96 10.36
C LEU A 133 0.85 -4.88 11.81
N PRO A 134 2.14 -5.16 12.05
CA PRO A 134 2.73 -5.13 13.39
C PRO A 134 3.12 -3.70 13.77
N PHE A 135 2.13 -2.85 14.03
CA PHE A 135 2.34 -1.46 14.45
C PHE A 135 3.07 -1.35 15.79
N THR A 136 3.91 -0.33 15.93
CA THR A 136 4.42 0.10 17.24
C THR A 136 3.32 0.81 18.03
N LYS A 137 3.52 0.99 19.35
CA LYS A 137 2.55 1.71 20.20
C LYS A 137 2.32 3.14 19.69
N ASP A 138 3.39 3.84 19.31
CA ASP A 138 3.32 5.20 18.79
C ASP A 138 2.55 5.27 17.45
N GLU A 139 2.77 4.30 16.57
CA GLU A 139 2.06 4.19 15.29
C GLU A 139 0.58 3.84 15.48
N GLU A 140 0.26 3.00 16.47
CA GLU A 140 -1.12 2.69 16.86
C GLU A 140 -1.85 3.94 17.37
N GLU A 141 -1.20 4.77 18.18
CA GLU A 141 -1.77 6.04 18.63
C GLU A 141 -2.00 7.02 17.48
N GLN A 142 -1.04 7.14 16.56
CA GLN A 142 -1.16 7.96 15.35
C GLN A 142 -2.27 7.45 14.40
N LEU A 143 -2.42 6.14 14.27
CA LEU A 143 -3.51 5.55 13.49
C LEU A 143 -4.86 5.89 14.13
N ILE A 144 -4.99 5.72 15.45
CA ILE A 144 -6.24 6.01 16.17
C ILE A 144 -6.60 7.49 16.09
N SER A 145 -5.64 8.40 16.24
CA SER A 145 -5.91 9.84 16.11
C SER A 145 -6.36 10.16 14.68
N TYR A 146 -5.66 9.64 13.67
CA TYR A 146 -6.01 9.85 12.27
C TYR A 146 -7.40 9.29 11.92
N LEU A 147 -7.76 8.10 12.41
CA LEU A 147 -9.08 7.51 12.18
C LEU A 147 -10.21 8.24 12.93
N LYS A 148 -9.92 8.87 14.07
CA LYS A 148 -10.88 9.73 14.80
C LYS A 148 -11.10 11.06 14.09
N GLU A 149 -10.05 11.64 13.52
CA GLU A 149 -10.11 12.87 12.73
C GLU A 149 -10.79 12.66 11.37
N ALA A 150 -10.53 11.53 10.73
CA ALA A 150 -11.13 11.17 9.45
C ALA A 150 -12.63 10.85 9.62
N SER A 151 -13.49 11.84 9.34
CA SER A 151 -14.96 11.73 9.47
C SER A 151 -15.64 10.82 8.43
N SER A 152 -14.93 9.89 7.80
CA SER A 152 -15.51 8.94 6.85
C SER A 152 -16.18 7.78 7.61
N ALA A 153 -17.30 7.27 7.09
CA ALA A 153 -17.98 6.10 7.67
C ALA A 153 -17.06 4.86 7.70
N SER A 154 -16.23 4.69 6.67
CA SER A 154 -15.26 3.60 6.55
C SER A 154 -14.17 3.68 7.64
N SER A 155 -13.65 4.88 7.94
CA SER A 155 -12.64 5.09 8.98
C SER A 155 -13.16 4.69 10.37
N LYS A 156 -14.41 5.04 10.66
CA LYS A 156 -15.10 4.68 11.91
C LYS A 156 -15.33 3.17 12.03
N ASN A 157 -15.73 2.51 10.94
CA ASN A 157 -15.89 1.04 10.89
C ASN A 157 -14.55 0.33 11.13
N ILE A 158 -13.49 0.79 10.48
CA ILE A 158 -12.13 0.24 10.64
C ILE A 158 -11.64 0.41 12.08
N LEU A 159 -11.83 1.61 12.67
CA LEU A 159 -11.45 1.87 14.05
C LEU A 159 -12.16 0.94 15.04
N PHE A 160 -13.45 0.73 14.86
CA PHE A 160 -14.23 -0.18 15.69
C PHE A 160 -13.72 -1.63 15.60
N VAL A 161 -13.52 -2.14 14.38
CA VAL A 161 -12.98 -3.49 14.15
C VAL A 161 -11.58 -3.63 14.76
N TYR A 162 -10.75 -2.59 14.64
CA TYR A 162 -9.40 -2.56 15.21
C TYR A 162 -9.41 -2.63 16.75
N LEU A 163 -10.24 -1.81 17.40
CA LEU A 163 -10.36 -1.78 18.87
C LEU A 163 -10.89 -3.10 19.44
N ILE A 164 -11.80 -3.76 18.72
CA ILE A 164 -12.28 -5.10 19.09
C ILE A 164 -11.13 -6.12 19.04
N ASN A 165 -10.36 -6.14 17.96
CA ASN A 165 -9.24 -7.08 17.80
C ASN A 165 -8.20 -6.88 18.91
N LYS A 166 -7.92 -5.62 19.27
CA LYS A 166 -7.00 -5.27 20.37
C LYS A 166 -7.57 -5.50 21.78
N GLY A 167 -8.84 -5.92 21.91
CA GLY A 167 -9.49 -6.17 23.19
C GLY A 167 -9.91 -4.91 23.97
N LYS A 168 -9.81 -3.71 23.36
CA LYS A 168 -10.24 -2.42 23.94
C LYS A 168 -11.75 -2.24 23.80
N ARG A 169 -12.51 -3.13 24.43
CA ARG A 169 -13.97 -3.27 24.23
C ARG A 169 -14.77 -2.07 24.74
N ILE A 170 -14.34 -1.42 25.81
CA ILE A 170 -15.04 -0.26 26.40
C ILE A 170 -15.01 0.93 25.44
N GLU A 171 -13.83 1.25 24.89
CA GLU A 171 -13.66 2.32 23.90
C GLU A 171 -14.45 2.04 22.61
N ALA A 172 -14.52 0.77 22.19
CA ALA A 172 -15.32 0.36 21.02
C ALA A 172 -16.83 0.59 21.24
N ILE A 173 -17.34 0.31 22.45
CA ILE A 173 -18.75 0.54 22.79
C ILE A 173 -19.06 2.04 22.82
N GLU A 174 -18.20 2.86 23.41
CA GLU A 174 -18.37 4.32 23.40
C GLU A 174 -18.40 4.89 21.98
N LEU A 175 -17.49 4.41 21.11
CA LEU A 175 -17.51 4.78 19.69
C LEU A 175 -18.80 4.35 19.00
N SER A 176 -19.29 3.12 19.24
CA SER A 176 -20.56 2.67 18.65
C SER A 176 -21.75 3.55 19.04
N LYS A 177 -21.79 4.04 20.29
CA LYS A 177 -22.81 4.96 20.78
C LYS A 177 -22.71 6.34 20.13
N SER A 178 -21.48 6.81 19.87
CA SER A 178 -21.23 8.10 19.22
C SER A 178 -21.53 8.10 17.71
N ILE A 179 -21.48 6.95 17.04
CA ILE A 179 -21.64 6.87 15.58
C ILE A 179 -23.11 6.74 15.15
N GLY A 180 -24.01 6.33 16.05
CA GLY A 180 -25.45 6.29 15.78
C GLY A 180 -25.88 5.23 14.75
N ASN A 181 -27.19 5.16 14.48
CA ASN A 181 -27.86 4.08 13.72
C ASN A 181 -27.35 3.80 12.29
N ASP A 182 -26.54 4.68 11.69
CA ASP A 182 -25.94 4.45 10.37
C ASP A 182 -24.82 3.41 10.37
N PHE A 183 -24.24 3.10 11.54
CA PHE A 183 -23.22 2.07 11.73
C PHE A 183 -23.77 0.64 11.52
N PHE A 184 -25.07 0.47 11.78
CA PHE A 184 -25.72 -0.82 11.97
C PHE A 184 -26.34 -1.42 10.70
N ARG A 185 -26.04 -0.88 9.52
CA ARG A 185 -26.55 -1.45 8.25
C ARG A 185 -25.99 -2.84 7.94
N ASN A 186 -24.89 -3.26 8.59
CA ASN A 186 -24.45 -4.65 8.59
C ASN A 186 -25.00 -5.36 9.83
N ILE A 187 -25.99 -6.24 9.60
CA ILE A 187 -26.70 -7.02 10.62
C ILE A 187 -25.74 -7.76 11.58
N GLU A 188 -24.58 -8.21 11.09
CA GLU A 188 -23.55 -8.88 11.89
C GLU A 188 -22.97 -8.01 13.01
N ILE A 189 -22.85 -6.71 12.80
CA ILE A 189 -22.29 -5.78 13.80
C ILE A 189 -23.31 -5.50 14.91
N VAL A 190 -24.60 -5.40 14.55
CA VAL A 190 -25.69 -5.22 15.53
C VAL A 190 -25.75 -6.40 16.49
N ASP A 191 -25.77 -7.62 15.94
CA ASP A 191 -25.88 -8.83 16.73
C ASP A 191 -24.64 -9.07 17.60
N PHE A 192 -23.45 -8.71 17.09
CA PHE A 192 -22.21 -8.77 17.85
C PHE A 192 -22.17 -7.75 19.00
N VAL A 193 -22.59 -6.50 18.78
CA VAL A 193 -22.70 -5.48 19.83
C VAL A 193 -23.72 -5.87 20.89
N ASN A 194 -24.86 -6.45 20.47
CA ASN A 194 -25.86 -6.99 21.38
C ASN A 194 -25.32 -8.19 22.20
N GLY A 195 -24.52 -9.06 21.59
CA GLY A 195 -23.81 -10.14 22.28
C GLY A 195 -22.79 -9.64 23.30
N LEU A 196 -22.01 -8.61 22.93
CA LEU A 196 -21.05 -7.97 23.85
C LEU A 196 -21.76 -7.32 25.04
N ASN A 197 -22.86 -6.58 24.81
CA ASN A 197 -23.63 -5.96 25.89
C ASN A 197 -24.25 -7.00 26.83
N LYS A 198 -24.76 -8.12 26.31
CA LYS A 198 -25.28 -9.23 27.13
C LYS A 198 -24.20 -9.92 27.96
N SER A 199 -22.97 -10.01 27.46
CA SER A 199 -21.83 -10.58 28.20
C SER A 199 -21.29 -9.68 29.32
N LEU A 200 -21.58 -8.38 29.28
CA LEU A 200 -21.04 -7.38 30.20
C LEU A 200 -22.02 -6.96 31.31
N LEU A 201 -23.31 -7.29 31.17
CA LEU A 201 -24.26 -7.14 32.27
C LEU A 201 -23.94 -8.20 33.34
N PRO A 202 -23.99 -7.85 34.65
CA PRO A 202 -23.91 -8.85 35.70
C PRO A 202 -24.98 -9.89 35.40
N ILE A 203 -24.60 -11.16 35.37
CA ILE A 203 -25.58 -12.25 35.40
C ILE A 203 -26.33 -12.04 36.71
N GLU A 204 -27.53 -11.45 36.64
CA GLU A 204 -28.50 -11.57 37.72
C GLU A 204 -28.76 -13.06 37.83
N ARG A 205 -28.00 -13.72 38.72
CA ARG A 205 -28.34 -15.04 39.21
C ARG A 205 -29.66 -14.84 39.94
N THR A 206 -30.76 -15.02 39.22
CA THR A 206 -32.03 -15.33 39.83
C THR A 206 -31.81 -16.63 40.61
N MET A 207 -31.54 -16.47 41.91
CA MET A 207 -31.60 -17.57 42.86
C MET A 207 -33.04 -18.04 42.85
N ILE A 208 -33.26 -19.19 42.20
CA ILE A 208 -34.51 -19.93 42.28
C ILE A 208 -34.56 -20.49 43.71
N GLN A 209 -35.50 -19.99 44.50
CA GLN A 209 -35.91 -20.53 45.81
C GLN A 209 -36.62 -21.87 45.64
#